data_AF-A0A4S5CD52-F1
#
_entry.id   AF-A0A4S5CD52-F1
#
_cell.length_a   1.000
_cell.length_b   1.000
_cell.length_c   1.000
_cell.angle_alpha   90.00
_cell.angle_beta   90.00
_cell.angle_gamma   90.00
#
_symmetry.space_group_name_H-M   'P 1'
#
loop_
_entity.id
_entity.type
_entity.pdbx_description
1 polymer ?
#
loop_
_entity_poly.entity_id
_entity_poly.type
_entity_poly.pdbx_seq_one_letter_code
_entity_poly.pdbx_strand_id
1 'polypeptide(L)'
;MESIAALPAAELRPLELRWSGADWWDEIQSLPTGALDGWDAAAAATLAAAAPQMVAGDRLTHMDLHGGQFLIDGPVVRVVDWARPAAAAGWVDAASMVIRLVGAGHEPADAEQWATGLACWAVTPDALTAFACYVAGLWTVRTAQGGGSVAAWRAQVARRYAADRQRR
;
A
#
# COMPACT_ATOMS: atom_id res chain seq x y z
N MET A 1 -7.98 9.31 9.22
CA MET A 1 -8.29 8.08 8.45
C MET A 1 -9.62 7.47 8.88
N GLU A 2 -9.91 7.40 10.18
CA GLU A 2 -11.19 6.85 10.67
C GLU A 2 -12.42 7.51 10.04
N SER A 3 -12.42 8.83 9.91
CA SER A 3 -13.51 9.55 9.23
C SER A 3 -13.67 9.19 7.75
N ILE A 4 -12.59 8.82 7.06
CA ILE A 4 -12.63 8.36 5.66
C ILE A 4 -13.17 6.93 5.62
N ALA A 5 -12.54 6.04 6.39
CA ALA A 5 -12.89 4.62 6.44
C ALA A 5 -14.31 4.35 6.96
N ALA A 6 -14.92 5.29 7.69
CA ALA A 6 -16.31 5.19 8.14
C ALA A 6 -17.32 5.39 6.99
N LEU A 7 -16.94 6.07 5.91
CA LEU A 7 -17.84 6.39 4.81
C LEU A 7 -18.04 5.16 3.89
N PRO A 8 -19.29 4.80 3.56
CA PRO A 8 -19.56 3.78 2.55
C PRO A 8 -19.21 4.31 1.16
N ALA A 9 -18.79 3.42 0.27
CA ALA A 9 -18.36 3.75 -1.09
C ALA A 9 -18.77 2.70 -2.12
N ALA A 10 -19.91 2.02 -1.92
CA ALA A 10 -20.39 0.94 -2.81
C ALA A 10 -20.51 1.35 -4.30
N GLU A 11 -20.68 2.63 -4.59
CA GLU A 11 -20.77 3.19 -5.95
C GLU A 11 -19.39 3.38 -6.63
N LEU A 12 -18.30 3.33 -5.87
CA LEU A 12 -16.95 3.45 -6.44
C LEU A 12 -16.47 2.10 -6.98
N ARG A 13 -15.72 2.13 -8.08
CA ARG A 13 -15.07 0.93 -8.61
C ARG A 13 -14.22 0.26 -7.50
N PRO A 14 -14.50 -1.02 -7.15
CA PRO A 14 -13.78 -1.74 -6.10
C PRO A 14 -12.28 -1.80 -6.34
N LEU A 15 -11.50 -1.72 -5.27
CA LEU A 15 -10.06 -1.85 -5.32
C LEU A 15 -9.64 -3.26 -5.74
N GLU A 16 -10.35 -4.29 -5.27
CA GLU A 16 -10.18 -5.67 -5.71
C GLU A 16 -10.15 -5.77 -7.24
N LEU A 17 -11.11 -5.16 -7.93
CA LEU A 17 -11.20 -5.16 -9.40
C LEU A 17 -10.15 -4.27 -10.10
N ARG A 18 -9.51 -3.36 -9.37
CA ARG A 18 -8.38 -2.58 -9.90
C ARG A 18 -7.07 -3.35 -9.76
N TRP A 19 -6.99 -4.21 -8.75
CA TRP A 19 -5.82 -5.00 -8.45
C TRP A 19 -5.85 -6.37 -9.13
N SER A 20 -7.04 -6.87 -9.47
CA SER A 20 -7.23 -8.03 -10.34
C SER A 20 -6.70 -7.75 -11.75
N GLY A 21 -5.90 -8.66 -12.32
CA GLY A 21 -5.27 -8.48 -13.63
C GLY A 21 -3.89 -7.83 -13.59
N ALA A 22 -3.21 -7.91 -12.45
CA ALA A 22 -1.81 -7.51 -12.31
C ALA A 22 -0.86 -8.52 -12.99
N ASP A 23 -0.85 -8.53 -14.32
CA ASP A 23 0.03 -9.40 -15.14
C ASP A 23 1.48 -8.86 -15.23
N TRP A 24 1.82 -7.88 -14.38
CA TRP A 24 3.12 -7.19 -14.37
C TRP A 24 4.17 -7.88 -13.50
N TRP A 25 3.84 -8.97 -12.81
CA TRP A 25 4.83 -9.74 -12.04
C TRP A 25 5.89 -10.38 -12.94
N ASP A 26 5.53 -10.77 -14.16
CA ASP A 26 6.48 -11.28 -15.16
C ASP A 26 7.50 -10.20 -15.57
N GLU A 27 7.07 -8.94 -15.68
CA GLU A 27 7.96 -7.81 -15.95
C GLU A 27 9.00 -7.64 -14.84
N ILE A 28 8.59 -7.78 -13.57
CA ILE A 28 9.51 -7.71 -12.42
C ILE A 28 10.56 -8.82 -12.48
N GLN A 29 10.17 -10.05 -12.86
CA GLN A 29 11.11 -11.17 -13.00
C GLN A 29 12.13 -10.97 -14.12
N SER A 30 11.79 -10.12 -15.11
CA SER A 30 12.69 -9.77 -16.22
C SER A 30 13.63 -8.60 -15.93
N LEU A 31 13.56 -7.99 -14.74
CA LEU A 31 14.42 -6.86 -14.40
C LEU A 31 15.90 -7.25 -14.29
N PRO A 32 16.83 -6.32 -14.56
CA PRO A 32 18.26 -6.61 -14.47
C PRO A 32 18.68 -7.12 -13.08
N THR A 33 19.67 -8.00 -13.06
CA THR A 33 20.34 -8.44 -11.82
C THR A 33 20.77 -7.23 -10.99
N GLY A 34 20.48 -7.23 -9.69
CA GLY A 34 20.75 -6.10 -8.80
C GLY A 34 19.55 -5.15 -8.58
N ALA A 35 18.58 -5.12 -9.51
CA ALA A 35 17.44 -4.20 -9.41
C ALA A 35 16.56 -4.48 -8.18
N LEU A 36 16.57 -5.72 -7.69
CA LEU A 36 15.73 -6.24 -6.62
C LEU A 36 16.50 -6.60 -5.34
N ASP A 37 17.77 -6.18 -5.21
CA ASP A 37 18.64 -6.57 -4.10
C ASP A 37 17.99 -6.40 -2.73
N GLY A 38 18.05 -7.47 -1.93
CA GLY A 38 17.47 -7.50 -0.58
C GLY A 38 15.96 -7.76 -0.51
N TRP A 39 15.30 -8.04 -1.63
CA TRP A 39 13.87 -8.38 -1.70
C TRP A 39 13.62 -9.65 -2.50
N ASP A 40 13.00 -10.65 -1.88
CA ASP A 40 12.59 -11.89 -2.55
C ASP A 40 11.28 -11.65 -3.33
N ALA A 41 11.44 -11.24 -4.58
CA ALA A 41 10.33 -10.92 -5.47
C ALA A 41 9.49 -12.14 -5.87
N ALA A 42 10.09 -13.35 -5.91
CA ALA A 42 9.36 -14.57 -6.22
C ALA A 42 8.41 -14.95 -5.07
N ALA A 43 8.92 -14.97 -3.83
CA ALA A 43 8.08 -15.17 -2.66
C ALA A 43 7.04 -14.05 -2.51
N ALA A 44 7.41 -12.80 -2.81
CA ALA A 44 6.48 -11.68 -2.76
C ALA A 44 5.35 -11.81 -3.78
N ALA A 45 5.64 -12.30 -5.00
CA ALA A 45 4.62 -12.55 -6.01
C ALA A 45 3.60 -13.60 -5.54
N THR A 46 4.07 -14.70 -4.93
CA THR A 46 3.18 -15.72 -4.35
C THR A 46 2.29 -15.15 -3.26
N LEU A 47 2.86 -14.38 -2.32
CA LEU A 47 2.10 -13.77 -1.23
C LEU A 47 1.12 -12.70 -1.72
N ALA A 48 1.51 -11.91 -2.72
CA ALA A 48 0.70 -10.84 -3.29
C ALA A 48 -0.49 -11.35 -4.11
N ALA A 49 -0.50 -12.62 -4.53
CA ALA A 49 -1.57 -13.18 -5.37
C ALA A 49 -2.97 -13.07 -4.71
N ALA A 50 -3.04 -13.16 -3.38
CA ALA A 50 -4.29 -13.01 -2.62
C ALA A 50 -4.66 -11.54 -2.30
N ALA A 51 -3.77 -10.58 -2.59
CA ALA A 51 -3.97 -9.18 -2.22
C ALA A 51 -5.28 -8.58 -2.77
N PRO A 52 -5.70 -8.81 -4.03
CA PRO A 52 -6.96 -8.27 -4.54
C PRO A 52 -8.17 -8.63 -3.67
N GLN A 53 -8.30 -9.89 -3.26
CA GLN A 53 -9.39 -10.37 -2.42
C GLN A 53 -9.26 -9.83 -0.99
N MET A 54 -8.03 -9.75 -0.46
CA MET A 54 -7.78 -9.28 0.90
C MET A 54 -8.12 -7.80 1.09
N VAL A 55 -8.00 -6.97 0.05
CA VAL A 55 -8.35 -5.54 0.11
C VAL A 55 -9.81 -5.25 -0.26
N ALA A 56 -10.61 -6.28 -0.57
CA ALA A 56 -12.01 -6.10 -0.91
C ALA A 56 -12.80 -5.49 0.26
N GLY A 57 -13.75 -4.60 -0.07
CA GLY A 57 -14.60 -3.96 0.92
C GLY A 57 -15.42 -2.82 0.33
N ASP A 58 -16.22 -2.21 1.18
CA ASP A 58 -17.24 -1.21 0.82
C ASP A 58 -16.94 0.18 1.41
N ARG A 59 -15.75 0.40 1.97
CA ARG A 59 -15.36 1.67 2.60
C ARG A 59 -14.64 2.57 1.63
N LEU A 60 -14.84 3.88 1.77
CA LEU A 60 -14.11 4.88 1.02
C LEU A 60 -12.63 4.79 1.38
N THR A 61 -11.79 4.77 0.35
CA THR A 61 -10.33 4.86 0.48
C THR A 61 -9.78 5.86 -0.51
N HIS A 62 -8.75 6.59 -0.09
CA HIS A 62 -8.05 7.58 -0.89
C HIS A 62 -7.08 6.94 -1.89
N MET A 63 -6.47 5.80 -1.51
CA MET A 63 -5.52 5.02 -2.32
C MET A 63 -4.10 5.59 -2.49
N ASP A 64 -3.84 6.83 -2.06
CA ASP A 64 -2.50 7.42 -2.08
C ASP A 64 -2.29 8.43 -0.94
N LEU A 65 -2.76 8.13 0.28
CA LEU A 65 -2.46 9.00 1.42
C LEU A 65 -0.95 9.09 1.65
N HIS A 66 -0.47 10.32 1.83
CA HIS A 66 0.87 10.68 2.31
C HIS A 66 0.85 12.10 2.89
N GLY A 67 1.93 12.51 3.57
CA GLY A 67 2.02 13.82 4.25
C GLY A 67 1.58 15.01 3.38
N GLY A 68 1.99 15.02 2.11
CA GLY A 68 1.61 16.04 1.13
C GLY A 68 0.13 16.06 0.69
N GLN A 69 -0.72 15.14 1.17
CA GLN A 69 -2.16 15.14 0.90
C GLN A 69 -2.98 15.70 2.06
N PHE A 70 -2.31 16.08 3.16
CA PHE A 70 -2.95 16.70 4.31
C PHE A 70 -2.67 18.22 4.29
N LEU A 71 -3.74 19.01 4.29
CA LEU A 71 -3.69 20.43 4.59
C LEU A 71 -4.14 20.62 6.04
N ILE A 72 -3.28 21.23 6.85
CA ILE A 72 -3.51 21.43 8.28
C ILE A 72 -3.76 22.92 8.53
N ASP A 73 -4.94 23.23 9.06
CA ASP A 73 -5.35 24.58 9.45
C ASP A 73 -5.88 24.52 10.90
N GLY A 74 -4.98 24.74 11.86
CA GLY A 74 -5.27 24.55 13.29
C GLY A 74 -5.77 23.13 13.58
N PRO A 75 -6.98 22.95 14.15
CA PRO A 75 -7.55 21.63 14.41
C PRO A 75 -8.15 20.96 13.16
N VAL A 76 -8.28 21.69 12.05
CA VAL A 76 -8.92 21.20 10.84
C VAL A 76 -7.88 20.54 9.94
N VAL A 77 -8.09 19.26 9.64
CA VAL A 77 -7.29 18.53 8.64
C VAL A 77 -8.17 18.29 7.42
N ARG A 78 -7.71 18.73 6.25
CA ARG A 78 -8.34 18.45 4.96
C ARG A 78 -7.47 17.48 4.17
N VAL A 79 -8.10 16.46 3.61
CA VAL A 79 -7.46 15.54 2.68
C VAL A 79 -7.81 15.97 1.26
N VAL A 80 -6.79 16.14 0.41
CA VAL A 80 -6.92 16.60 -0.98
C VAL A 80 -6.44 15.53 -1.95
N ASP A 81 -6.65 15.75 -3.25
CA ASP A 81 -6.30 14.82 -4.35
C ASP A 81 -7.10 13.51 -4.36
N TRP A 82 -8.42 13.66 -4.36
CA TRP A 82 -9.39 12.58 -4.54
C TRP A 82 -9.56 12.15 -6.01
N ALA A 83 -8.49 12.17 -6.82
CA ALA A 83 -8.59 11.83 -8.23
C ALA A 83 -8.82 10.33 -8.48
N ARG A 84 -8.44 9.45 -7.53
CA ARG A 84 -8.48 7.99 -7.70
C ARG A 84 -9.03 7.18 -6.51
N PRO A 85 -10.10 7.62 -5.81
CA PRO A 85 -10.63 6.90 -4.65
C PRO A 85 -11.17 5.52 -5.06
N ALA A 86 -11.25 4.59 -4.12
CA ALA A 86 -11.82 3.26 -4.34
C ALA A 86 -12.73 2.80 -3.20
N ALA A 87 -13.59 1.82 -3.48
CA ALA A 87 -14.20 1.00 -2.44
C ALA A 87 -13.22 -0.11 -2.05
N ALA A 88 -12.88 -0.21 -0.76
CA ALA A 88 -11.95 -1.22 -0.27
C ALA A 88 -12.21 -1.54 1.21
N ALA A 89 -11.43 -2.45 1.78
CA ALA A 89 -11.39 -2.66 3.22
C ALA A 89 -10.94 -1.37 3.94
N GLY A 90 -11.57 -1.06 5.07
CA GLY A 90 -11.35 0.21 5.80
C GLY A 90 -9.92 0.41 6.33
N TRP A 91 -9.10 -0.64 6.38
CA TRP A 91 -7.72 -0.58 6.83
C TRP A 91 -6.71 -0.18 5.74
N VAL A 92 -7.09 -0.17 4.45
CA VAL A 92 -6.16 -0.02 3.32
C VAL A 92 -5.38 1.30 3.34
N ASP A 93 -6.05 2.39 3.66
CA ASP A 93 -5.42 3.72 3.77
C ASP A 93 -4.45 3.78 4.97
N ALA A 94 -4.77 3.11 6.07
CA ALA A 94 -3.88 2.98 7.22
C ALA A 94 -2.65 2.12 6.88
N ALA A 95 -2.81 1.05 6.11
CA ALA A 95 -1.68 0.21 5.69
C ALA A 95 -0.76 0.96 4.72
N SER A 96 -1.34 1.81 3.86
CA SER A 96 -0.58 2.73 3.02
C SER A 96 0.24 3.71 3.87
N MET A 97 -0.35 4.24 4.95
CA MET A 97 0.37 5.10 5.90
C MET A 97 1.49 4.39 6.64
N VAL A 98 1.33 3.12 7.03
CA VAL A 98 2.43 2.32 7.62
C VAL A 98 3.66 2.34 6.71
N ILE A 99 3.47 2.10 5.41
CA ILE A 99 4.57 2.18 4.43
C ILE A 99 5.16 3.59 4.38
N ARG A 100 4.34 4.66 4.45
CA ARG A 100 4.86 6.04 4.50
C ARG A 100 5.66 6.35 5.76
N LEU A 101 5.25 5.84 6.92
CA LEU A 101 5.98 6.00 8.18
C LEU A 101 7.33 5.29 8.13
N VAL A 102 7.39 4.08 7.56
CA VAL A 102 8.66 3.39 7.30
C VAL A 102 9.55 4.22 6.38
N GLY A 103 8.97 4.83 5.34
CA GLY A 103 9.69 5.75 4.45
C GLY A 103 10.17 7.03 5.12
N ALA A 104 9.50 7.46 6.20
CA ALA A 104 9.91 8.59 7.04
C ALA A 104 10.96 8.20 8.10
N GLY A 105 11.37 6.93 8.17
CA GLY A 105 12.44 6.45 9.04
C GLY A 105 11.98 5.68 10.29
N HIS A 106 10.67 5.44 10.45
CA HIS A 106 10.18 4.59 11.54
C HIS A 106 10.48 3.11 11.27
N GLU A 107 10.65 2.33 12.34
CA GLU A 107 10.73 0.88 12.20
C GLU A 107 9.35 0.28 11.85
N PRO A 108 9.29 -0.79 11.03
CA PRO A 108 8.03 -1.42 10.64
C PRO A 108 7.11 -1.78 11.81
N ALA A 109 7.69 -2.27 12.92
CA ALA A 109 6.93 -2.61 14.12
C ALA A 109 6.27 -1.37 14.77
N ASP A 110 6.99 -0.25 14.88
CA ASP A 110 6.47 0.98 15.44
C ASP A 110 5.38 1.59 14.55
N ALA A 111 5.57 1.53 13.23
CA ALA A 111 4.58 1.98 12.26
C ALA A 111 3.28 1.15 12.31
N GLU A 112 3.39 -0.18 12.40
CA GLU A 112 2.23 -1.07 12.61
C GLU A 112 1.58 -0.80 13.99
N GLN A 113 2.37 -0.60 15.04
CA GLN A 113 1.88 -0.29 16.38
C GLN A 113 1.06 1.00 16.41
N TRP A 114 1.47 2.05 15.70
CA TRP A 114 0.65 3.25 15.51
C TRP A 114 -0.71 2.92 14.88
N ALA A 115 -0.73 2.07 13.86
CA ALA A 115 -1.96 1.70 13.17
C ALA A 115 -2.93 0.92 14.08
N THR A 116 -2.43 0.13 15.04
CA THR A 116 -3.28 -0.58 16.02
C THR A 116 -4.17 0.33 16.88
N GLY A 117 -3.82 1.62 16.99
CA GLY A 117 -4.64 2.62 17.69
C GLY A 117 -5.87 3.09 16.90
N LEU A 118 -6.02 2.68 15.64
CA LEU A 118 -7.10 3.11 14.76
C LEU A 118 -8.25 2.09 14.77
N ALA A 119 -9.48 2.55 14.93
CA ALA A 119 -10.66 1.68 14.88
C ALA A 119 -10.83 0.98 13.52
N CYS A 120 -10.33 1.59 12.43
CA CYS A 120 -10.39 0.99 11.10
C CYS A 120 -9.31 -0.08 10.85
N TRP A 121 -8.38 -0.32 11.78
CA TRP A 121 -7.30 -1.30 11.65
C TRP A 121 -7.75 -2.73 11.94
N ALA A 122 -8.70 -3.23 11.14
CA ALA A 122 -9.22 -4.59 11.20
C ALA A 122 -8.56 -5.48 10.12
N VAL A 123 -7.23 -5.54 10.10
CA VAL A 123 -6.44 -6.31 9.12
C VAL A 123 -5.83 -7.55 9.76
N THR A 124 -5.80 -8.66 9.04
CA THR A 124 -5.08 -9.87 9.47
C THR A 124 -3.60 -9.78 9.09
N PRO A 125 -2.69 -10.50 9.79
CA PRO A 125 -1.28 -10.54 9.41
C PRO A 125 -1.05 -10.94 7.94
N ASP A 126 -1.79 -11.95 7.45
CA ASP A 126 -1.67 -12.43 6.08
C ASP A 126 -2.15 -11.39 5.07
N ALA A 127 -3.28 -10.72 5.34
CA ALA A 127 -3.79 -9.65 4.48
C ALA A 127 -2.79 -8.47 4.39
N LEU A 128 -2.18 -8.11 5.52
CA LEU A 128 -1.18 -7.04 5.56
C LEU A 128 0.10 -7.42 4.80
N THR A 129 0.56 -8.67 4.92
CA THR A 129 1.72 -9.18 4.17
C THR A 129 1.44 -9.22 2.66
N ALA A 130 0.27 -9.72 2.24
CA ALA A 130 -0.15 -9.74 0.85
C ALA A 130 -0.23 -8.31 0.27
N PHE A 131 -0.83 -7.38 1.01
CA PHE A 131 -0.89 -5.96 0.65
C PHE A 131 0.50 -5.35 0.47
N ALA A 132 1.40 -5.56 1.44
CA ALA A 132 2.76 -5.03 1.40
C ALA A 132 3.53 -5.53 0.17
N CYS A 133 3.46 -6.84 -0.11
CA CYS A 133 4.08 -7.46 -1.28
C CYS A 133 3.51 -6.90 -2.59
N TYR A 134 2.19 -6.76 -2.68
CA TYR A 134 1.53 -6.19 -3.86
C TYR A 134 1.98 -4.75 -4.13
N VAL A 135 1.99 -3.89 -3.09
CA VAL A 135 2.42 -2.49 -3.22
C VAL A 135 3.90 -2.38 -3.60
N ALA A 136 4.75 -3.26 -3.05
CA ALA A 136 6.16 -3.34 -3.40
C ALA A 136 6.37 -3.67 -4.89
N GLY A 137 5.63 -4.66 -5.40
CA GLY A 137 5.64 -5.01 -6.82
C GLY A 137 5.14 -3.86 -7.70
N LEU A 138 4.00 -3.26 -7.35
CA LEU A 138 3.38 -2.17 -8.10
C LEU A 138 4.34 -0.98 -8.30
N TRP A 139 5.06 -0.58 -7.25
CA TRP A 139 6.01 0.53 -7.37
C TRP A 139 7.30 0.13 -8.07
N THR A 140 7.72 -1.12 -7.95
CA THR A 140 8.88 -1.66 -8.67
C THR A 140 8.64 -1.60 -10.18
N VAL A 141 7.49 -2.10 -10.67
CA VAL A 141 7.18 -2.04 -12.09
C VAL A 141 7.02 -0.60 -12.59
N ARG A 142 6.37 0.28 -11.81
CA ARG A 142 6.26 1.70 -12.19
C ARG A 142 7.61 2.39 -12.30
N THR A 143 8.58 1.99 -11.49
CA THR A 143 9.95 2.50 -11.59
C THR A 143 10.60 2.03 -12.88
N ALA A 144 10.43 0.74 -13.23
CA ALA A 144 10.96 0.18 -14.48
C ALA A 144 10.36 0.82 -15.74
N GLN A 145 9.07 1.18 -15.70
CA GLN A 145 8.34 1.83 -16.79
C GLN A 145 8.65 3.34 -16.94
N GLY A 146 9.80 3.81 -16.47
CA GLY A 146 10.23 5.21 -16.58
C GLY A 146 9.74 6.11 -15.45
N GLY A 147 9.29 5.53 -14.34
CA GLY A 147 9.00 6.30 -13.13
C GLY A 147 10.24 7.03 -12.61
N GLY A 148 10.11 8.34 -12.36
CA GLY A 148 11.20 9.15 -11.82
C GLY A 148 11.60 8.78 -10.38
N SER A 149 12.44 9.62 -9.76
CA SER A 149 12.99 9.41 -8.42
C SER A 149 11.95 9.13 -7.34
N VAL A 150 10.75 9.72 -7.45
CA VAL A 150 9.64 9.46 -6.53
C VAL A 150 9.15 8.02 -6.62
N ALA A 151 9.00 7.46 -7.83
CA ALA A 151 8.57 6.07 -8.01
C ALA A 151 9.64 5.10 -7.46
N ALA A 152 10.92 5.38 -7.75
CA ALA A 152 12.04 4.60 -7.24
C ALA A 152 12.08 4.57 -5.71
N TRP A 153 11.89 5.73 -5.07
CA TRP A 153 11.80 5.83 -3.61
C TRP A 153 10.59 5.06 -3.06
N ARG A 154 9.41 5.18 -3.69
CA ARG A 154 8.22 4.42 -3.29
C ARG A 154 8.46 2.90 -3.38
N ALA A 155 9.14 2.45 -4.44
CA ALA A 155 9.51 1.04 -4.61
C ALA A 155 10.50 0.58 -3.54
N GLN A 156 11.52 1.37 -3.23
CA GLN A 156 12.48 1.05 -2.19
C GLN A 156 11.82 0.89 -0.81
N VAL A 157 11.00 1.86 -0.41
CA VAL A 157 10.32 1.84 0.89
C VAL A 157 9.33 0.67 0.98
N ALA A 158 8.52 0.46 -0.07
CA ALA A 158 7.56 -0.63 -0.09
C ALA A 158 8.25 -2.00 -0.04
N ARG A 159 9.36 -2.19 -0.76
CA ARG A 159 10.16 -3.43 -0.70
C ARG A 159 10.80 -3.64 0.67
N ARG A 160 11.33 -2.60 1.32
CA ARG A 160 11.85 -2.69 2.69
C ARG A 160 10.77 -3.21 3.64
N TYR A 161 9.57 -2.65 3.57
CA TYR A 161 8.45 -3.08 4.42
C TYR A 161 7.98 -4.50 4.08
N ALA A 162 7.84 -4.84 2.79
CA ALA A 162 7.46 -6.19 2.37
C ALA A 162 8.49 -7.24 2.81
N ALA A 163 9.78 -6.95 2.66
CA ALA A 163 10.85 -7.84 3.11
C ALA A 163 10.83 -8.05 4.62
N ASP A 164 10.42 -7.06 5.41
CA ASP A 164 10.21 -7.22 6.84
C ASP A 164 9.04 -8.15 7.15
N ARG A 165 7.90 -7.94 6.48
CA ARG A 165 6.73 -8.80 6.60
C ARG A 165 6.99 -10.25 6.18
N GLN A 166 7.83 -10.49 5.18
CA GLN A 166 8.22 -11.83 4.72
C GLN A 166 9.05 -12.63 5.74
N ARG A 167 9.63 -11.96 6.75
CA ARG A 167 10.45 -12.62 7.79
C ARG A 167 9.69 -12.96 9.08
N ARG A 168 8.43 -12.52 9.21
CA ARG A 168 7.59 -12.72 10.39
C ARG A 168 6.69 -13.94 10.20
#